data_AF-A0A929G826-F1
#
_entry.id   AF-A0A929G826-F1
#
_cell.length_a   1.000
_cell.length_b   1.000
_cell.length_c   1.000
_cell.angle_alpha   90.00
_cell.angle_beta   90.00
_cell.angle_gamma   90.00
#
_symmetry.space_group_name_H-M   'P 1'
#
loop_
_entity.id
_entity.type
_entity.pdbx_description
1 polymer ?
#
loop_
_entity_poly.entity_id
_entity_poly.type
_entity_poly.pdbx_seq_one_letter_code
_entity_poly.pdbx_strand_id
1 'polypeptide(L)' 'MSFFSVSGLPGTEMLPGVVRRAVYLEHVMMTFFDFAPGSVVPEHDHPHEQITYVVQGAMEFRLGDEARVLRAGDG' A
#
# COMPACT_ATOMS: atom_id res chain seq x y z
N MET A 1 4.82 -19.97 9.67
CA MET A 1 3.53 -19.30 9.93
C MET A 1 3.68 -18.50 11.20
N SER A 2 3.49 -17.19 11.13
CA SER A 2 3.47 -16.30 12.28
C SER A 2 2.11 -15.61 12.30
N PHE A 3 1.32 -15.87 13.34
CA PHE A 3 0.17 -15.03 13.65
C PHE A 3 0.67 -13.60 13.87
N PHE A 4 -0.05 -12.62 13.34
CA PHE A 4 0.32 -11.21 13.49
C PHE A 4 -0.94 -10.36 13.67
N SER A 5 -0.75 -9.19 14.29
CA SER A 5 -1.71 -8.08 14.24
C SER A 5 -1.03 -6.93 13.50
N VAL A 6 -1.77 -6.19 12.67
CA VAL A 6 -1.19 -5.06 11.92
C VAL A 6 -0.57 -4.03 12.87
N SER A 7 -1.23 -3.78 14.01
CA SER A 7 -0.73 -2.88 15.07
C SER A 7 0.56 -3.34 15.72
N GLY A 8 0.88 -4.64 15.67
CA GLY A 8 2.12 -5.20 16.23
C GLY A 8 3.27 -5.26 15.23
N LEU A 9 3.04 -4.96 13.96
CA LEU A 9 4.10 -4.94 12.94
C LEU A 9 4.90 -3.62 13.01
N PRO A 10 6.22 -3.66 12.80
CA PRO A 10 7.01 -2.45 12.72
C PRO A 10 6.57 -1.60 11.53
N GLY A 11 6.31 -0.31 11.79
CA GLY A 11 6.08 0.68 10.75
C GLY A 11 7.40 1.23 10.22
N THR A 12 7.52 1.32 8.91
CA THR A 12 8.64 1.98 8.23
C THR A 12 8.11 3.16 7.44
N GLU A 13 8.63 4.36 7.69
CA GLU A 13 8.38 5.51 6.82
C GLU A 13 9.18 5.32 5.52
N MET A 14 8.47 5.07 4.42
CA MET A 14 9.07 4.78 3.12
C MET A 14 9.37 6.08 2.35
N LEU A 15 8.46 7.04 2.50
CA LEU A 15 8.46 8.37 1.91
C LEU A 15 7.79 9.31 2.92
N PRO A 16 7.96 10.63 2.82
CA PRO A 16 7.28 11.59 3.70
C PRO A 16 5.77 11.35 3.75
N GLY A 17 5.27 10.98 4.94
CA GLY A 17 3.85 10.71 5.18
C GLY A 17 3.33 9.37 4.64
N VAL A 18 4.21 8.47 4.20
CA VAL A 18 3.86 7.11 3.76
C VAL A 18 4.49 6.09 4.70
N VAL A 19 3.67 5.48 5.55
CA VAL A 19 4.12 4.44 6.49
C VAL A 19 3.66 3.09 6.00
N ARG A 20 4.61 2.15 5.86
CA ARG A 20 4.34 0.76 5.47
C ARG A 20 4.58 -0.19 6.64
N ARG A 21 3.67 -1.14 6.84
CA ARG A 21 3.90 -2.37 7.60
C ARG A 21 3.82 -3.56 6.66
N ALA A 22 4.52 -4.64 6.93
CA ALA A 22 4.53 -5.79 6.02
C ALA A 22 4.65 -7.13 6.75
N VAL A 23 4.09 -8.16 6.13
CA VAL A 23 4.33 -9.57 6.43
C VAL A 23 4.70 -10.23 5.11
N TYR A 24 5.75 -11.05 5.11
CA TYR A 24 6.21 -11.71 3.90
C TYR A 24 6.66 -13.15 4.19
N LEU A 25 6.49 -13.99 3.18
CA LEU A 25 7.05 -15.33 3.09
C LEU A 25 8.02 -15.36 1.90
N GLU A 26 8.29 -16.55 1.36
CA GLU A 26 9.21 -16.72 0.23
C GLU A 26 8.69 -16.08 -1.08
N HIS A 27 7.40 -16.22 -1.36
CA HIS A 27 6.80 -15.80 -2.64
C HIS A 27 5.60 -14.85 -2.50
N VAL A 28 5.30 -14.40 -1.28
CA VAL A 28 4.17 -13.50 -1.03
C VAL A 28 4.56 -12.44 -0.02
N MET A 29 4.13 -11.22 -0.30
CA MET A 29 4.22 -10.10 0.62
C MET A 29 2.85 -9.44 0.71
N MET A 30 2.39 -9.23 1.93
CA MET A 30 1.24 -8.39 2.21
C MET A 30 1.71 -7.13 2.90
N THR A 31 1.30 -5.98 2.36
CA THR A 31 1.66 -4.66 2.87
C THR A 31 0.42 -3.94 3.37
N PHE A 32 0.60 -3.15 4.41
CA PHE A 32 -0.41 -2.27 4.98
C PHE A 32 0.16 -0.85 4.94
N PHE A 33 -0.48 0.04 4.20
CA PHE A 33 -0.04 1.41 4.03
C PHE A 33 -0.97 2.39 4.72
N ASP A 34 -0.37 3.34 5.44
CA ASP A 34 -1.03 4.55 5.89
C ASP A 34 -0.44 5.73 5.10
N PHE A 35 -1.31 6.52 4.47
CA PHE A 35 -0.95 7.71 3.70
C PHE A 35 -1.47 8.97 4.40
N ALA A 36 -0.59 9.93 4.67
CA ALA A 36 -1.01 11.26 5.06
C ALA A 36 -1.64 12.01 3.86
N PRO A 37 -2.58 12.95 4.09
CA PRO A 37 -3.14 13.76 3.02
C PRO A 37 -2.05 14.47 2.21
N GLY A 38 -2.09 14.32 0.88
CA GLY A 38 -1.13 14.94 -0.03
C GLY A 38 0.19 14.19 -0.20
N SER A 39 0.39 13.03 0.46
CA SER A 39 1.52 12.16 0.17
C SER A 39 1.48 11.66 -1.27
N VAL A 40 2.65 11.62 -1.92
CA VAL A 40 2.81 11.17 -3.31
C VAL A 40 3.79 10.02 -3.35
N VAL A 41 3.37 8.91 -3.96
CA VAL A 41 4.27 7.82 -4.34
C VAL A 41 4.63 8.03 -5.81
N PRO A 42 5.93 8.18 -6.14
CA PRO A 42 6.35 8.29 -7.54
C PRO A 42 5.93 7.05 -8.34
N GLU A 43 5.68 7.26 -9.64
CA GLU A 43 5.45 6.16 -10.57
C GLU A 43 6.68 5.24 -10.61
N HIS A 44 6.42 3.94 -10.58
CA HIS A 44 7.44 2.90 -10.57
C HIS A 44 6.86 1.58 -11.07
N ASP A 45 7.73 0.63 -11.40
CA ASP A 45 7.37 -0.72 -11.81
C ASP A 45 8.20 -1.77 -11.05
N HIS A 46 7.70 -3.00 -11.04
CA HIS A 46 8.42 -4.17 -10.57
C HIS A 46 7.87 -5.44 -11.23
N PRO A 47 8.66 -6.52 -11.35
CA PRO A 47 8.22 -7.76 -11.99
C PRO A 47 7.18 -8.55 -11.17
N HIS A 48 6.98 -8.19 -9.90
CA HIS A 48 6.03 -8.84 -9.01
C HIS A 48 4.60 -8.36 -9.29
N GLU A 49 3.63 -9.27 -9.24
CA GLU A 49 2.21 -8.90 -9.28
C GLU A 49 1.83 -8.13 -8.01
N GLN A 50 0.96 -7.13 -8.15
CA GLN A 50 0.44 -6.32 -7.05
C GLN A 50 -1.06 -6.14 -7.17
N ILE A 51 -1.74 -6.26 -6.03
CA ILE A 51 -3.15 -5.88 -5.87
C ILE A 51 -3.19 -4.77 -4.82
N THR A 52 -3.88 -3.68 -5.15
CA THR A 52 -4.16 -2.58 -4.23
C THR A 52 -5.63 -2.65 -3.83
N TYR A 53 -5.93 -2.42 -2.56
CA TYR A 53 -7.30 -2.30 -2.07
C TYR A 53 -7.35 -1.21 -1.00
N VAL A 54 -8.27 -0.27 -1.14
CA VAL A 54 -8.44 0.82 -0.18
C VAL A 54 -9.33 0.34 0.96
N VAL A 55 -8.75 0.22 2.15
CA VAL A 55 -9.50 -0.17 3.37
C VAL A 55 -10.29 1.01 3.92
N GLN A 56 -9.71 2.21 3.92
CA GLN A 56 -10.32 3.43 4.43
C GLN A 56 -9.75 4.65 3.69
N GLY A 57 -10.55 5.70 3.54
CA GLY A 57 -10.13 6.95 2.91
C GLY A 57 -10.29 6.91 1.39
N ALA A 58 -9.44 7.67 0.69
CA ALA A 58 -9.41 7.71 -0.76
C ALA A 58 -8.00 8.09 -1.26
N MET A 59 -7.66 7.63 -2.45
CA MET A 59 -6.42 8.01 -3.14
C MET A 59 -6.67 8.11 -4.66
N GLU A 60 -5.96 9.02 -5.31
CA GLU A 60 -5.81 8.94 -6.77
C GLU A 60 -4.78 7.86 -7.09
N PHE A 61 -5.18 6.86 -7.85
CA PHE A 61 -4.34 5.74 -8.25
C PHE A 61 -4.19 5.74 -9.77
N ARG A 62 -2.95 5.65 -10.25
CA ARG A 62 -2.63 5.61 -11.68
C ARG A 62 -2.06 4.25 -12.06
N LEU A 63 -2.60 3.69 -13.14
CA LEU A 63 -2.14 2.46 -13.79
C LEU A 63 -1.90 2.76 -15.28
N GLY A 64 -0.64 2.89 -15.67
CA GLY A 64 -0.26 3.38 -16.99
C GLY A 64 -0.88 4.76 -17.24
N ASP A 65 -1.64 4.89 -18.34
CA ASP A 65 -2.27 6.17 -18.71
C ASP A 65 -3.62 6.42 -18.01
N GLU A 66 -4.15 5.44 -17.26
CA GLU A 66 -5.42 5.59 -16.56
C GLU A 66 -5.22 6.04 -15.12
N ALA A 67 -5.96 7.06 -14.68
CA ALA A 67 -6.05 7.48 -13.29
C ALA A 67 -7.49 7.42 -12.78
N ARG A 68 -7.67 6.91 -11.56
CA ARG A 68 -8.98 6.83 -10.89
C ARG A 68 -8.84 7.18 -9.42
N VAL A 69 -9.89 7.78 -8.85
CA VAL A 69 -9.99 7.96 -7.40
C VAL A 69 -10.59 6.68 -6.81
N LEU A 70 -9.75 5.89 -6.15
CA LEU A 70 -10.16 4.73 -5.37
C LEU A 70 -10.63 5.18 -3.99
N ARG A 71 -11.74 4.63 -3.51
CA ARG A 71 -12.29 4.86 -2.16
C ARG A 71 -12.35 3.54 -1.41
N ALA A 72 -12.66 3.61 -0.12
CA ALA A 72 -12.86 2.42 0.70
C ALA A 72 -13.78 1.39 0.00
N GLY A 73 -13.27 0.18 -0.23
CA GLY A 73 -13.97 -0.86 -1.00
C GLY A 73 -13.49 -1.05 -2.44
N ASP A 74 -12.71 -0.11 -2.98
CA ASP A 74 -12.21 -0.16 -4.36
C ASP A 74 -10.78 -0.74 -4.43
N GLY A 75 -10.44 -1.33 -5.57
CA GLY A 75 -9.11 -1.83 -5.94
C GLY A 75 -8.89 -1.73 -7.45
#